data_AF-A0A8C1U6D0-F1
#
_entry.id   AF-A0A8C1U6D0-F1
#
_cell.length_a   1.000
_cell.length_b   1.000
_cell.length_c   1.000
_cell.angle_alpha   90.00
_cell.angle_beta   90.00
_cell.angle_gamma   90.00
#
_symmetry.space_group_name_H-M   'P 1'
#
loop_
_entity.id
_entity.type
_entity.pdbx_description
1 polymer ?
#
loop_
_entity_poly.entity_id
_entity_poly.type
_entity_poly.pdbx_seq_one_letter_code
_entity_poly.pdbx_strand_id
1 'polypeptide(L)'
;MYFCKKMLKYLLLLLLLLLYFLLHIVAIYYLQSTHISSVSVEDVILESPVHSVTEGDSLTLRCLYEHSTPPILSADFYKDGSLIQSQTTEMIISTVSKSHEGFYYCKHPKRGESPKSWISVRASSRSSRSDGLTVAVATPCHPGRSAPANKMIQMTHYLAHAVLSIVLTALQTTGLS
;
A
#
# COMPACT_ATOMS: atom_id res chain seq x y z
N MET A 1 -4.84 9.65 -64.86
CA MET A 1 -4.49 8.31 -64.32
C MET A 1 -3.43 8.29 -63.20
N TYR A 2 -2.64 9.36 -62.99
CA TYR A 2 -1.67 9.44 -61.88
C TYR A 2 -2.31 9.60 -60.49
N PHE A 3 -3.42 10.33 -60.40
CA PHE A 3 -4.13 10.56 -59.15
C PHE A 3 -4.72 9.27 -58.56
N CYS A 4 -5.31 8.39 -59.39
CA CYS A 4 -5.86 7.11 -58.94
C CYS A 4 -4.78 6.12 -58.45
N LYS A 5 -3.62 6.03 -59.14
CA LYS A 5 -2.49 5.21 -58.67
C LYS A 5 -1.84 5.76 -57.40
N LYS A 6 -1.80 7.10 -57.23
CA LYS A 6 -1.28 7.74 -56.01
C LYS A 6 -2.23 7.55 -54.82
N MET A 7 -3.54 7.71 -55.05
CA MET A 7 -4.59 7.41 -54.07
C MET A 7 -4.62 5.93 -53.68
N LEU A 8 -4.43 5.01 -54.64
CA LEU A 8 -4.32 3.58 -54.36
C LEU A 8 -3.06 3.23 -53.56
N LYS A 9 -1.94 3.93 -53.80
CA LYS A 9 -0.72 3.81 -52.99
C LYS A 9 -0.93 4.33 -51.57
N TYR A 10 -1.64 5.45 -51.37
CA TYR A 10 -1.98 5.96 -50.05
C TYR A 10 -2.95 5.04 -49.32
N LEU A 11 -3.95 4.49 -50.01
CA LEU A 11 -4.90 3.53 -49.45
C LEU A 11 -4.17 2.23 -49.05
N LEU A 12 -3.29 1.72 -49.90
CA LEU A 12 -2.48 0.54 -49.58
C LEU A 12 -1.51 0.82 -48.43
N LEU A 13 -0.86 1.98 -48.41
CA LEU A 13 0.02 2.39 -47.31
C LEU A 13 -0.76 2.54 -46.00
N LEU A 14 -1.96 3.14 -46.04
CA LEU A 14 -2.84 3.26 -44.88
C LEU A 14 -3.30 1.90 -44.38
N LEU A 15 -3.70 0.99 -45.28
CA LEU A 15 -4.06 -0.39 -44.92
C LEU A 15 -2.87 -1.14 -44.31
N LEU A 16 -1.67 -0.99 -44.86
CA LEU A 16 -0.46 -1.61 -44.31
C LEU A 16 -0.10 -1.04 -42.93
N LEU A 17 -0.24 0.27 -42.72
CA LEU A 17 -0.04 0.92 -41.42
C LEU A 17 -1.08 0.47 -40.38
N LEU A 18 -2.35 0.34 -40.79
CA LEU A 18 -3.43 -0.16 -39.94
C LEU A 18 -3.20 -1.64 -39.58
N LEU A 19 -2.83 -2.49 -40.54
CA LEU A 19 -2.51 -3.89 -40.30
C LEU A 19 -1.30 -4.03 -39.37
N TYR A 20 -0.24 -3.24 -39.55
CA TYR A 20 0.91 -3.21 -38.65
C TYR A 20 0.50 -2.83 -37.22
N PHE A 21 -0.32 -1.78 -37.07
CA PHE A 21 -0.80 -1.33 -35.76
C PHE A 21 -1.68 -2.38 -35.08
N LEU A 22 -2.59 -3.02 -35.83
CA LEU A 22 -3.42 -4.12 -35.33
C LEU A 22 -2.58 -5.33 -34.93
N LEU A 23 -1.60 -5.73 -35.74
CA LEU A 23 -0.65 -6.79 -35.39
C LEU A 23 0.14 -6.45 -34.13
N HIS A 24 0.55 -5.19 -33.96
CA HIS A 24 1.21 -4.72 -32.75
C HIS A 24 0.30 -4.76 -31.52
N ILE A 25 -0.95 -4.31 -31.65
CA ILE A 25 -1.95 -4.39 -30.57
C ILE A 25 -2.21 -5.84 -30.19
N VAL A 26 -2.41 -6.71 -31.17
CA VAL A 26 -2.66 -8.13 -30.98
C VAL A 26 -1.44 -8.80 -30.34
N ALA A 27 -0.22 -8.48 -30.78
CA ALA A 27 1.01 -8.95 -30.15
C ALA A 27 1.15 -8.44 -28.72
N ILE A 28 0.84 -7.17 -28.42
CA ILE A 28 0.83 -6.62 -27.06
C ILE A 28 -0.21 -7.34 -26.20
N TYR A 29 -1.42 -7.57 -26.72
CA TYR A 29 -2.49 -8.30 -26.04
C TYR A 29 -2.07 -9.75 -25.74
N TYR A 30 -1.48 -10.46 -26.70
CA TYR A 30 -0.98 -11.82 -26.50
C TYR A 30 0.23 -11.86 -25.55
N LEU A 31 1.17 -10.91 -25.65
CA LEU A 31 2.33 -10.80 -24.75
C LEU A 31 1.88 -10.48 -23.31
N GLN A 32 0.88 -9.61 -23.14
CA GLN A 32 0.28 -9.31 -21.85
C GLN A 32 -0.52 -10.49 -21.28
N SER A 33 -1.09 -11.35 -22.14
CA SER A 33 -1.75 -12.59 -21.72
C SER A 33 -0.76 -13.72 -21.36
N THR A 34 0.46 -13.71 -21.91
CA THR A 34 1.54 -14.64 -21.52
C THR A 34 2.39 -14.17 -20.35
N HIS A 35 2.20 -12.92 -19.90
CA HIS A 35 2.63 -12.54 -18.56
C HIS A 35 1.67 -13.23 -17.58
N ILE A 36 1.96 -14.48 -17.26
CA ILE A 36 1.68 -14.99 -15.92
C ILE A 36 2.46 -14.05 -15.00
N SER A 37 1.82 -12.96 -14.62
CA SER A 37 2.01 -12.45 -13.29
C SER A 37 1.58 -13.62 -12.43
N SER A 38 2.53 -14.42 -11.94
CA SER A 38 2.36 -14.87 -10.57
C SER A 38 2.30 -13.57 -9.78
N VAL A 39 1.12 -12.97 -9.70
CA VAL A 39 0.79 -12.11 -8.58
C VAL A 39 0.93 -13.10 -7.44
N SER A 40 2.08 -13.10 -6.79
CA SER A 40 2.05 -13.40 -5.37
C SER A 40 1.12 -12.34 -4.85
N VAL A 41 -0.18 -12.66 -4.81
CA VAL A 41 -1.08 -11.94 -3.95
C VAL A 41 -0.49 -12.33 -2.62
N GLU A 42 0.35 -11.48 -2.06
CA GLU A 42 0.76 -11.61 -0.67
C GLU A 42 -0.54 -11.48 0.13
N ASP A 43 -1.27 -12.60 0.23
CA ASP A 43 -2.53 -12.74 0.96
C ASP A 43 -2.33 -12.51 2.47
N VAL A 44 -1.08 -12.36 2.90
CA VAL A 44 -0.66 -12.10 4.27
C VAL A 44 -0.62 -10.60 4.51
N ILE A 45 -1.41 -10.13 5.46
CA ILE A 45 -1.57 -8.71 5.78
C ILE A 45 -1.14 -8.45 7.21
N LEU A 46 -0.34 -7.42 7.44
CA LEU A 46 -0.06 -6.93 8.78
C LEU A 46 -1.11 -5.88 9.18
N GLU A 47 -1.96 -6.24 10.13
CA GLU A 47 -2.85 -5.30 10.79
C GLU A 47 -2.04 -4.46 11.78
N SER A 48 -1.99 -3.15 11.54
CA SER A 48 -1.25 -2.18 12.34
C SER A 48 -2.11 -0.94 12.63
N PRO A 49 -1.85 -0.18 13.71
CA PRO A 49 -2.62 1.01 14.02
C PRO A 49 -2.59 2.04 12.90
N VAL A 50 -3.74 2.61 12.57
CA VAL A 50 -3.88 3.64 11.53
C VAL A 50 -3.23 4.96 11.96
N HIS A 51 -3.23 5.24 13.27
CA HIS A 51 -2.67 6.47 13.84
C HIS A 51 -1.35 6.20 14.57
N SER A 52 -0.56 7.26 14.74
CA SER A 52 0.67 7.21 15.54
C SER A 52 0.37 6.90 17.01
N VAL A 53 1.09 5.95 17.57
CA VAL A 53 0.94 5.47 18.95
C VAL A 53 1.66 6.43 19.89
N THR A 54 1.12 6.69 21.09
CA THR A 54 1.77 7.56 22.07
C THR A 54 2.73 6.75 22.94
N GLU A 55 3.83 7.34 23.38
CA GLU A 55 4.68 6.70 24.36
C GLU A 55 3.92 6.39 25.66
N GLY A 56 4.12 5.17 26.17
CA GLY A 56 3.39 4.62 27.31
C GLY A 56 2.14 3.85 26.94
N ASP A 57 1.60 4.00 25.72
CA ASP A 57 0.46 3.21 25.25
C ASP A 57 0.89 1.79 24.87
N SER A 58 -0.09 0.91 24.63
CA SER A 58 0.12 -0.41 24.04
C SER A 58 0.02 -0.36 22.51
N LEU A 59 0.86 -1.14 21.85
CA LEU A 59 0.82 -1.40 20.41
C LEU A 59 0.53 -2.88 20.18
N THR A 60 -0.51 -3.16 19.40
CA THR A 60 -0.89 -4.50 19.01
C THR A 60 -0.75 -4.67 17.50
N LEU A 61 -0.14 -5.77 17.08
CA LEU A 61 0.05 -6.16 15.68
C LEU A 61 -0.49 -7.56 15.45
N ARG A 62 -1.20 -7.77 14.34
CA ARG A 62 -1.76 -9.07 13.97
C ARG A 62 -1.42 -9.40 12.53
N CYS A 63 -1.14 -10.68 12.28
CA CYS A 63 -0.91 -11.18 10.93
C CYS A 63 -2.19 -11.86 10.44
N LEU A 64 -2.79 -11.31 9.40
CA LEU A 64 -4.04 -11.76 8.82
C LEU A 64 -3.82 -12.46 7.48
N TYR A 65 -4.73 -13.35 7.13
CA TYR A 65 -4.81 -13.98 5.82
C TYR A 65 -6.24 -13.95 5.31
N GLU A 66 -6.47 -13.25 4.20
CA GLU A 66 -7.82 -12.94 3.71
C GLU A 66 -8.64 -14.19 3.34
N HIS A 67 -7.97 -15.30 3.02
CA HIS A 67 -8.62 -16.54 2.57
C HIS A 67 -8.65 -17.65 3.64
N SER A 68 -8.51 -17.34 4.94
CA SER A 68 -8.64 -18.35 6.03
C SER A 68 -9.68 -17.99 7.08
N THR A 69 -10.24 -19.04 7.69
CA THR A 69 -11.12 -18.96 8.86
C THR A 69 -10.53 -19.82 10.00
N PRO A 70 -10.09 -19.24 11.12
CA PRO A 70 -10.01 -17.80 11.39
C PRO A 70 -8.96 -17.08 10.51
N PRO A 71 -9.11 -15.76 10.29
CA PRO A 71 -8.19 -14.99 9.44
C PRO A 71 -6.83 -14.75 10.10
N ILE A 72 -6.73 -14.91 11.42
CA ILE A 72 -5.49 -14.68 12.18
C ILE A 72 -4.59 -15.90 12.04
N LEU A 73 -3.35 -15.69 11.61
CA LEU A 73 -2.35 -16.74 11.47
C LEU A 73 -1.19 -16.58 12.45
N SER A 74 -0.63 -17.72 12.86
CA SER A 74 0.68 -17.73 13.54
C SER A 74 1.76 -17.37 12.53
N ALA A 75 2.55 -16.35 12.83
CA ALA A 75 3.59 -15.83 11.95
C ALA A 75 4.79 -15.30 12.75
N ASP A 76 5.88 -15.08 12.02
CA ASP A 76 7.07 -14.40 12.51
C ASP A 76 6.93 -12.90 12.26
N PHE A 77 7.14 -12.08 13.28
CA PHE A 77 7.10 -10.62 13.22
C PHE A 77 8.51 -10.06 13.11
N TYR A 78 8.68 -9.05 12.26
CA TYR A 78 9.94 -8.38 12.01
C TYR A 78 9.80 -6.87 12.18
N LYS A 79 10.86 -6.23 12.70
CA LYS A 79 11.05 -4.77 12.75
C LYS A 79 12.37 -4.43 12.08
N ASP A 80 12.33 -3.55 11.09
CA ASP A 80 13.51 -3.04 10.37
C ASP A 80 14.44 -4.18 9.86
N GLY A 81 13.84 -5.31 9.47
CA GLY A 81 14.54 -6.51 8.99
C GLY A 81 14.98 -7.50 10.07
N SER A 82 14.82 -7.17 11.35
CA SER A 82 15.16 -8.04 12.48
C SER A 82 13.93 -8.79 12.99
N LEU A 83 14.07 -10.08 13.26
CA LEU A 83 13.03 -10.89 13.90
C LEU A 83 12.82 -10.41 15.34
N ILE A 84 11.60 -10.02 15.70
CA ILE A 84 11.24 -9.51 17.03
C ILE A 84 10.35 -10.49 17.80
N GLN A 85 9.56 -11.31 17.10
CA GLN A 85 8.73 -12.35 17.72
C GLN A 85 8.48 -13.46 16.69
N SER A 86 8.45 -14.72 17.11
CA SER A 86 8.29 -15.87 16.21
C SER A 86 7.05 -16.69 16.56
N GLN A 87 6.40 -17.25 15.53
CA GLN A 87 5.26 -18.17 15.64
C GLN A 87 4.14 -17.73 16.60
N THR A 88 3.78 -16.44 16.58
CA THR A 88 2.67 -15.89 17.36
C THR A 88 1.52 -15.45 16.46
N THR A 89 0.30 -15.48 16.97
CA THR A 89 -0.89 -14.92 16.29
C THR A 89 -0.99 -13.41 16.45
N GLU A 90 -0.48 -12.90 17.57
CA GLU A 90 -0.52 -11.49 17.94
C GLU A 90 0.79 -11.09 18.62
N MET A 91 1.25 -9.89 18.30
CA MET A 91 2.38 -9.25 18.97
C MET A 91 1.87 -8.02 19.72
N ILE A 92 2.22 -7.92 21.01
CA ILE A 92 1.83 -6.80 21.86
C ILE A 92 3.08 -6.19 22.49
N ILE A 93 3.28 -4.89 22.27
CA ILE A 93 4.24 -4.07 23.00
C ILE A 93 3.45 -3.28 24.04
N SER A 94 3.55 -3.67 25.31
CA SER A 94 2.72 -3.11 26.39
C SER A 94 3.10 -1.69 26.79
N THR A 95 4.34 -1.27 26.53
CA THR A 95 4.83 0.07 26.88
C THR A 95 5.65 0.60 25.73
N VAL A 96 4.98 1.32 24.83
CA VAL A 96 5.60 1.90 23.64
C VAL A 96 6.54 3.04 24.03
N SER A 97 7.67 3.10 23.34
CA SER A 97 8.71 4.12 23.46
C SER A 97 9.22 4.49 22.07
N LYS A 98 9.94 5.60 21.92
CA LYS A 98 10.43 6.05 20.61
C LYS A 98 11.26 4.99 19.85
N SER A 99 11.94 4.07 20.53
CA SER A 99 12.69 2.98 19.88
C SER A 99 11.82 1.96 19.15
N HIS A 100 10.52 1.91 19.46
CA HIS A 100 9.56 1.04 18.79
C HIS A 100 9.06 1.61 17.46
N GLU A 101 9.41 2.85 17.10
CA GLU A 101 9.18 3.38 15.76
C GLU A 101 10.03 2.64 14.71
N GLY A 102 9.44 2.33 13.55
CA GLY A 102 10.13 1.59 12.49
C GLY A 102 9.19 0.93 11.46
N PHE A 103 9.76 0.18 10.52
CA PHE A 103 9.02 -0.63 9.56
C PHE A 103 8.76 -2.04 10.11
N TYR A 104 7.50 -2.44 10.13
CA TYR A 104 7.06 -3.75 10.60
C TYR A 104 6.46 -4.57 9.46
N TYR A 105 6.68 -5.88 9.50
CA TYR A 105 6.04 -6.85 8.61
C TYR A 105 5.95 -8.20 9.33
N CYS A 106 5.03 -9.06 8.90
CA CYS A 106 4.98 -10.44 9.35
C CYS A 106 5.30 -11.40 8.20
N LYS A 107 5.81 -12.58 8.53
CA LYS A 107 6.13 -13.63 7.56
C LYS A 107 5.56 -14.96 8.04
N HIS A 108 4.74 -15.56 7.18
CA HIS A 108 4.22 -16.90 7.39
C HIS A 108 5.08 -17.91 6.62
N PRO A 109 5.49 -19.04 7.23
CA PRO A 109 6.48 -19.96 6.64
C PRO A 109 6.08 -20.52 5.27
N LYS A 110 4.78 -20.63 4.99
CA LYS A 110 4.25 -21.17 3.72
C LYS A 110 3.53 -20.16 2.83
N ARG A 111 3.20 -18.97 3.36
CA ARG A 111 2.30 -18.02 2.67
C ARG A 111 2.99 -16.72 2.27
N GLY A 112 4.25 -16.54 2.64
CA GLY A 112 5.04 -15.37 2.26
C GLY A 112 5.09 -14.30 3.35
N GLU A 113 5.50 -13.10 2.95
CA GLU A 113 5.63 -11.93 3.82
C GLU A 113 4.55 -10.90 3.54
N SER A 114 4.14 -10.15 4.56
CA SER A 114 3.21 -9.05 4.39
C SER A 114 3.91 -7.80 3.86
N PRO A 115 3.16 -6.86 3.25
CA PRO A 115 3.65 -5.51 3.02
C PRO A 115 4.18 -4.88 4.32
N LYS A 116 5.25 -4.07 4.17
CA LYS A 116 5.88 -3.36 5.29
C LYS A 116 5.08 -2.12 5.67
N SER A 117 4.73 -2.01 6.95
CA SER A 117 3.98 -0.90 7.52
C SER A 117 4.87 -0.08 8.47
N TRP A 118 4.91 1.24 8.27
CA TRP A 118 5.62 2.14 9.19
C TRP A 118 4.79 2.41 10.44
N ILE A 119 5.35 2.19 11.63
CA ILE A 119 4.73 2.54 12.91
C ILE A 119 5.39 3.81 13.44
N SER A 120 4.59 4.84 13.67
CA SER A 120 5.05 6.14 14.19
C SER A 120 4.72 6.25 15.67
N VAL A 121 5.69 6.73 16.46
CA VAL A 121 5.56 6.93 17.91
C VAL A 121 5.65 8.42 18.25
N ARG A 122 4.65 8.93 18.96
CA ARG A 122 4.59 10.30 19.48
C ARG A 122 5.09 10.34 20.92
N ALA A 123 5.95 11.31 21.22
CA ALA A 123 6.40 11.56 22.59
C ALA A 123 5.21 11.85 23.51
N SER A 124 5.20 11.25 24.69
CA SER A 124 4.23 11.60 25.72
C SER A 124 4.61 12.98 26.25
N SER A 125 3.74 13.99 26.09
CA SER A 125 3.94 15.30 26.71
C SER A 125 3.69 15.21 28.21
N ARG A 126 4.55 14.48 28.92
CA ARG A 126 4.62 14.61 30.38
C ARG A 126 5.25 15.97 30.63
N SER A 127 4.42 16.96 30.92
CA SER A 127 4.92 18.15 31.60
C SER A 127 5.61 17.65 32.87
N SER A 128 6.93 17.72 32.91
CA SER A 128 7.70 17.63 34.13
C SER A 128 7.28 18.79 35.02
N ARG A 129 6.17 18.62 35.76
CA ARG A 129 5.84 19.43 36.93
C ARG A 129 6.72 18.92 38.06
N SER A 130 7.98 19.35 38.02
CA SER A 130 8.75 19.61 39.23
C SER A 130 8.70 21.12 39.43
N ASP A 131 8.22 21.54 40.59
CA ASP A 131 7.98 22.93 41.00
C ASP A 131 9.11 23.90 40.64
N GLY A 132 8.76 25.10 40.14
CA GLY A 132 9.66 26.26 40.08
C GLY A 132 9.57 27.14 38.83
N LEU A 133 8.73 28.20 38.91
CA LEU A 133 8.90 29.56 38.35
C LEU A 133 9.55 29.78 36.94
N THR A 134 8.72 30.21 35.96
CA THR A 134 8.96 31.01 34.70
C THR A 134 10.22 30.74 33.85
N VAL A 135 10.15 30.52 32.53
CA VAL A 135 9.97 31.54 31.46
C VAL A 135 9.39 30.84 30.21
N ALA A 136 8.38 31.45 29.56
CA ALA A 136 7.93 31.03 28.24
C ALA A 136 8.99 31.39 27.19
N VAL A 137 9.86 30.43 26.86
CA VAL A 137 10.72 30.53 25.68
C VAL A 137 9.91 30.05 24.49
N ALA A 138 9.59 30.95 23.57
CA ALA A 138 9.01 30.59 22.29
C ALA A 138 10.02 29.70 21.53
N THR A 139 9.77 28.40 21.47
CA THR A 139 10.55 27.48 20.65
C THR A 139 10.27 27.78 19.17
N PRO A 140 11.30 27.94 18.31
CA PRO A 140 11.09 28.10 16.88
C PRO A 140 10.35 26.88 16.30
N CYS A 141 9.31 27.11 15.51
CA CYS A 141 8.68 26.06 14.71
C CYS A 141 9.73 25.46 13.76
N HIS A 142 10.22 24.26 14.08
CA HIS A 142 11.00 23.49 13.12
C HIS A 142 10.09 22.95 12.01
N PRO A 143 10.49 23.05 10.73
CA PRO A 143 9.77 22.40 9.64
C PRO A 143 9.75 20.89 9.91
N GLY A 144 8.55 20.35 10.11
CA GLY A 144 8.31 18.93 10.34
C GLY A 144 8.93 18.10 9.22
N ARG A 145 9.70 17.09 9.62
CA ARG A 145 10.28 16.11 8.71
C ARG A 145 9.14 15.38 8.00
N SER A 146 9.14 15.49 6.68
CA SER A 146 8.21 14.86 5.74
C SER A 146 7.78 13.46 6.18
N ALA A 147 6.48 13.24 6.29
CA ALA A 147 5.91 11.90 6.37
C ALA A 147 6.44 11.05 5.19
N PRO A 148 6.74 9.76 5.39
CA PRO A 148 7.15 8.89 4.29
C PRO A 148 5.97 8.80 3.30
N ALA A 149 6.21 9.28 2.07
CA ALA A 149 5.23 9.42 0.99
C ALA A 149 4.45 8.12 0.67
N ASN A 150 4.93 6.96 1.14
CA ASN A 150 4.30 5.66 0.95
C ASN A 150 2.95 5.50 1.67
N LYS A 151 2.73 6.17 2.81
CA LYS A 151 1.44 6.10 3.52
C LYS A 151 0.33 6.89 2.83
N MET A 152 0.67 8.00 2.18
CA MET A 152 -0.29 8.73 1.36
C MET A 152 -0.68 7.91 0.13
N ILE A 153 0.28 7.22 -0.51
CA ILE A 153 0.01 6.41 -1.70
C ILE A 153 -1.01 5.29 -1.40
N GLN A 154 -0.87 4.60 -0.27
CA GLN A 154 -1.79 3.53 0.11
C GLN A 154 -3.20 4.03 0.44
N MET A 155 -3.31 5.18 1.13
CA MET A 155 -4.60 5.82 1.39
C MET A 155 -5.25 6.32 0.08
N THR A 156 -4.47 6.90 -0.83
CA THR A 156 -4.98 7.34 -2.13
C THR A 156 -5.42 6.17 -3.00
N HIS A 157 -4.71 5.03 -2.96
CA HIS A 157 -5.09 3.84 -3.71
C HIS A 157 -6.39 3.23 -3.16
N TYR A 158 -6.54 3.14 -1.83
CA TYR A 158 -7.77 2.68 -1.18
C TYR A 158 -8.97 3.57 -1.53
N LEU A 159 -8.81 4.89 -1.44
CA LEU A 159 -9.86 5.84 -1.80
C LEU A 159 -10.21 5.77 -3.29
N ALA A 160 -9.23 5.63 -4.18
CA ALA A 160 -9.48 5.45 -5.60
C ALA A 160 -10.27 4.17 -5.90
N HIS A 161 -9.93 3.06 -5.23
CA HIS A 161 -10.63 1.78 -5.39
C HIS A 161 -12.07 1.86 -4.86
N ALA A 162 -12.28 2.52 -3.70
CA ALA A 162 -13.60 2.74 -3.14
C ALA A 162 -14.48 3.62 -4.07
N VAL A 163 -13.92 4.70 -4.63
CA VAL A 163 -14.63 5.56 -5.58
C VAL A 163 -14.98 4.80 -6.86
N LEU A 164 -14.06 4.00 -7.40
CA LEU A 164 -14.32 3.18 -8.59
C LEU A 164 -15.47 2.19 -8.36
N SER A 165 -15.49 1.51 -7.21
CA SER A 165 -16.59 0.61 -6.82
C SER A 165 -17.92 1.34 -6.69
N ILE A 166 -17.95 2.55 -6.10
CA ILE A 166 -19.15 3.37 -5.98
C ILE A 166 -19.66 3.81 -7.36
N VAL A 167 -18.76 4.19 -8.27
CA VAL A 167 -19.13 4.58 -9.65
C VAL A 167 -19.68 3.38 -10.43
N LEU A 168 -19.04 2.21 -10.32
CA LEU A 168 -19.50 0.98 -10.99
C LEU A 168 -20.87 0.53 -10.50
N THR A 169 -21.10 0.59 -9.19
CA THR A 169 -22.42 0.30 -8.59
C THR A 169 -23.47 1.34 -9.01
N ALA A 170 -23.11 2.62 -9.05
CA ALA A 170 -23.99 3.68 -9.57
C ALA A 170 -24.35 3.46 -11.05
N LEU A 171 -23.40 3.07 -11.91
CA LEU A 171 -23.61 2.74 -13.32
C LEU A 171 -24.56 1.54 -13.50
N GLN A 172 -24.42 0.51 -12.66
CA GLN A 172 -25.30 -0.65 -12.68
C GLN A 172 -26.74 -0.29 -12.24
N THR A 173 -26.89 0.62 -11.27
CA THR A 173 -28.22 1.06 -10.78
C THR A 173 -28.92 2.06 -11.68
N THR A 174 -28.18 2.81 -12.51
CA THR A 174 -28.73 3.84 -13.41
C THR A 174 -29.16 3.30 -14.77
N GLY A 175 -28.93 2.00 -15.06
CA GLY A 175 -29.58 1.32 -16.17
C GLY A 175 -29.44 2.02 -17.52
N LEU A 176 -28.22 2.43 -17.91
CA LEU A 176 -27.92 2.54 -19.35
C LEU A 176 -27.73 1.12 -19.90
N SER A 177 -28.85 0.44 -20.10
CA SER A 177 -28.99 -0.65 -21.07
C SER A 177 -30.11 -0.31 -22.04
#